data_AF-A0A4P1RF82-F1
#
_entry.id   AF-A0A4P1RF82-F1
#
_cell.length_a   1.000
_cell.length_b   1.000
_cell.length_c   1.000
_cell.angle_alpha   90.00
_cell.angle_beta   90.00
_cell.angle_gamma   90.00
#
_symmetry.space_group_name_H-M   'P 1'
#
loop_
_entity.id
_entity.type
_entity.pdbx_description
1 polymer ?
#
loop_
_entity_poly.entity_id
_entity_poly.type
_entity_poly.pdbx_seq_one_letter_code
_entity_poly.pdbx_strand_id
1 'polypeptide(L)'
;MHVNRMEMEDHLCKAFEYFDKDKSGYITTEELEFALKKYNMGDEKTIKEIIAEVDKDNDERIDYEEFVAMMRKGSPDFLPYKHRK
;
A
#
# COMPACT_ATOMS: atom_id res chain seq x y z
N MET A 1 -7.23 -12.55 -15.62
CA MET A 1 -6.27 -13.45 -14.93
C MET A 1 -6.68 -13.42 -13.47
N HIS A 2 -7.23 -14.52 -12.94
CA HIS A 2 -7.54 -14.61 -11.51
C HIS A 2 -6.21 -14.75 -10.78
N VAL A 3 -5.78 -13.70 -10.07
CA VAL A 3 -4.69 -13.86 -9.10
C VAL A 3 -5.18 -14.84 -8.04
N ASN A 4 -4.51 -15.99 -7.95
CA ASN A 4 -4.82 -17.00 -6.96
C ASN A 4 -4.69 -16.35 -5.59
N ARG A 5 -5.78 -16.35 -4.81
CA ARG A 5 -5.87 -15.69 -3.49
C ARG A 5 -4.68 -16.02 -2.57
N MET A 6 -4.10 -17.21 -2.72
CA MET A 6 -2.93 -17.70 -1.98
C MET A 6 -1.61 -17.04 -2.40
N GLU A 7 -1.41 -16.69 -3.67
CA GLU A 7 -0.18 -16.01 -4.13
C GLU A 7 -0.18 -14.54 -3.68
N MET A 8 -1.36 -13.92 -3.62
CA MET A 8 -1.49 -12.56 -3.11
C MET A 8 -1.00 -12.48 -1.66
N GLU A 9 -1.42 -13.39 -0.78
CA GLU A 9 -1.07 -13.34 0.64
C GLU A 9 0.44 -13.54 0.89
N ASP A 10 1.10 -14.44 0.13
CA ASP A 10 2.55 -14.62 0.19
C ASP A 10 3.32 -13.39 -0.33
N HIS A 11 2.85 -12.81 -1.43
CA HIS A 11 3.41 -11.56 -1.96
C HIS A 11 3.23 -10.39 -0.99
N LEU A 12 2.11 -10.35 -0.26
CA LEU A 12 1.85 -9.31 0.73
C LEU A 12 2.78 -9.39 1.92
N CYS A 13 2.98 -10.59 2.47
CA CYS A 13 3.90 -10.79 3.57
C CYS A 13 5.35 -10.44 3.17
N LYS A 14 5.77 -10.86 1.97
CA LYS A 14 7.10 -10.54 1.44
C LYS A 14 7.28 -9.06 1.13
N ALA A 15 6.25 -8.42 0.57
CA ALA A 15 6.27 -6.99 0.33
C ALA A 15 6.35 -6.25 1.65
N PHE A 16 5.51 -6.61 2.63
CA PHE A 16 5.49 -5.99 3.95
C PHE A 16 6.85 -6.09 4.65
N GLU A 17 7.46 -7.29 4.68
CA GLU A 17 8.81 -7.46 5.23
C GLU A 17 9.89 -6.71 4.42
N TYR A 18 9.66 -6.49 3.13
CA TYR A 18 10.58 -5.70 2.30
C TYR A 18 10.48 -4.20 2.60
N PHE A 19 9.27 -3.71 2.88
CA PHE A 19 8.99 -2.32 3.22
C PHE A 19 9.40 -1.98 4.67
N ASP A 20 9.14 -2.89 5.60
CA ASP A 20 9.52 -2.79 7.02
C ASP A 20 11.02 -3.05 7.20
N LYS A 21 11.80 -1.96 7.23
CA LYS A 21 13.26 -1.99 7.33
C LYS A 21 13.72 -2.35 8.73
N ASP A 22 12.97 -1.94 9.74
CA ASP A 22 13.32 -2.12 11.15
C ASP A 22 12.79 -3.45 11.74
N LYS A 23 11.97 -4.18 10.98
CA LYS A 23 11.18 -5.33 11.42
C LYS A 23 10.33 -5.01 12.66
N SER A 24 9.75 -3.81 12.67
CA SER A 24 8.89 -3.35 13.78
C SER A 24 7.49 -3.99 13.76
N GLY A 25 7.08 -4.57 12.63
CA GLY A 25 5.74 -5.09 12.39
C GLY A 25 4.79 -4.05 11.80
N TYR A 26 5.29 -2.86 11.46
CA TYR A 26 4.54 -1.72 10.91
C TYR A 26 5.44 -1.00 9.90
N ILE A 27 4.86 -0.52 8.80
CA ILE A 27 5.59 0.29 7.82
C ILE A 27 5.30 1.76 8.11
N THR A 28 6.30 2.52 8.54
CA THR A 28 6.13 3.97 8.71
C THR A 28 5.94 4.66 7.36
N THR A 29 5.27 5.82 7.35
CA THR A 29 5.12 6.65 6.14
C THR A 29 6.46 6.97 5.48
N GLU A 30 7.50 7.18 6.29
CA GLU A 30 8.88 7.40 5.83
C GLU A 30 9.46 6.17 5.12
N GLU A 31 9.26 4.97 5.68
CA GLU A 31 9.72 3.72 5.06
C GLU A 31 8.97 3.40 3.77
N LEU A 32 7.65 3.61 3.76
CA LEU A 32 6.85 3.44 2.56
C LEU A 32 7.26 4.45 1.48
N GLU A 33 7.45 5.72 1.86
CA GLU A 33 7.88 6.77 0.93
C GLU A 33 9.23 6.42 0.31
N PHE A 34 10.19 6.04 1.15
CA PHE A 34 11.53 5.68 0.71
C PHE A 34 11.50 4.50 -0.25
N ALA A 35 10.72 3.47 0.06
CA ALA A 35 10.61 2.29 -0.77
C ALA A 35 9.88 2.58 -2.10
N LEU A 36 8.76 3.31 -2.09
CA LEU A 36 8.04 3.70 -3.31
C LEU A 36 8.92 4.56 -4.22
N LYS A 37 9.69 5.49 -3.64
CA LYS A 37 10.69 6.29 -4.36
C LYS A 37 11.82 5.43 -4.93
N LYS A 38 12.29 4.44 -4.16
CA LYS A 38 13.32 3.49 -4.59
C LYS A 38 12.86 2.63 -5.76
N TYR A 39 11.59 2.22 -5.77
CA TYR A 39 11.00 1.46 -6.87
C TYR A 39 10.54 2.30 -8.06
N ASN A 40 10.72 3.63 -8.02
CA ASN A 40 10.19 4.55 -9.03
C ASN A 40 8.67 4.36 -9.24
N MET A 41 7.93 4.07 -8.16
CA MET A 41 6.47 3.87 -8.22
C MET A 41 5.70 5.19 -8.33
N GLY A 42 6.35 6.35 -8.21
CA GLY A 42 5.73 7.65 -8.43
C GLY A 42 6.57 8.80 -7.86
N ASP A 43 6.13 10.03 -8.14
CA ASP A 43 6.65 11.25 -7.52
C ASP A 43 6.21 11.37 -6.05
N GLU A 44 6.88 12.22 -5.27
CA GLU A 44 6.57 12.47 -3.84
C GLU A 44 5.07 12.75 -3.61
N LYS A 45 4.43 13.48 -4.53
CA LYS A 45 3.01 13.78 -4.45
C LYS A 45 2.14 12.52 -4.57
N THR A 46 2.38 11.70 -5.58
CA THR A 46 1.67 10.42 -5.79
C THR A 46 1.89 9.50 -4.61
N ILE A 47 3.11 9.46 -4.08
CA ILE A 47 3.45 8.68 -2.89
C ILE A 47 2.65 9.15 -1.67
N LYS A 48 2.58 10.46 -1.42
CA LYS A 48 1.76 11.02 -0.33
C LYS A 48 0.28 10.74 -0.51
N GLU A 49 -0.24 10.79 -1.74
CA GLU A 49 -1.64 10.43 -2.04
C GLU A 49 -1.91 8.95 -1.77
N ILE A 50 -0.98 8.05 -2.15
CA ILE A 50 -1.06 6.62 -1.82
C ILE A 50 -1.04 6.45 -0.31
N ILE A 51 -0.03 6.99 0.37
CA ILE A 51 0.12 6.91 1.83
C ILE A 51 -1.15 7.37 2.54
N ALA A 52 -1.70 8.53 2.19
CA ALA A 52 -2.93 9.05 2.79
C ALA A 52 -4.18 8.22 2.48
N GLU A 53 -4.15 7.41 1.42
CA GLU A 53 -5.23 6.45 1.13
C GLU A 53 -5.10 5.15 1.93
N VAL A 54 -3.86 4.73 2.23
CA VAL A 54 -3.58 3.52 3.02
C VAL A 54 -3.72 3.77 4.52
N ASP A 55 -3.13 4.87 5.00
CA ASP A 55 -3.11 5.29 6.40
C ASP A 55 -4.46 5.91 6.78
N LYS A 56 -5.41 5.05 7.17
CA LYS A 56 -6.78 5.50 7.46
C LYS A 56 -6.89 6.12 8.84
N ASP A 57 -6.13 5.59 9.78
CA ASP A 57 -6.14 6.07 11.16
C ASP A 57 -5.21 7.28 11.36
N ASN A 58 -4.44 7.66 10.33
CA ASN A 58 -3.50 8.80 10.34
C ASN A 58 -2.50 8.68 11.49
N ASP A 59 -2.06 7.45 11.79
CA ASP A 59 -1.04 7.17 12.81
C ASP A 59 0.38 7.27 12.22
N GLU A 60 0.49 7.70 10.94
CA GLU A 60 1.73 7.76 10.18
C GLU A 60 2.45 6.40 10.08
N ARG A 61 1.67 5.32 10.22
CA ARG A 61 2.12 3.93 10.20
C ARG A 61 1.07 3.10 9.50
N ILE A 62 1.53 2.14 8.71
CA ILE A 62 0.70 1.19 8.00
C ILE A 62 0.89 -0.15 8.65
N ASP A 63 -0.16 -0.65 9.29
CA ASP A 63 -0.17 -2.00 9.82
C ASP A 63 -0.39 -3.04 8.72
N TYR A 64 -0.16 -4.31 9.06
CA TYR A 64 -0.32 -5.40 8.12
C TYR A 64 -1.76 -5.52 7.61
N GLU A 65 -2.77 -5.23 8.44
CA GLU A 65 -4.17 -5.28 8.04
C GLU A 65 -4.51 -4.15 7.05
N GLU A 66 -4.00 -2.94 7.27
CA GLU A 66 -4.15 -1.80 6.34
C GLU A 66 -3.48 -2.07 4.99
N PHE A 67 -2.26 -2.62 4.99
CA PHE A 67 -1.55 -2.99 3.76
C PHE A 67 -2.26 -4.08 2.97
N VAL A 68 -2.72 -5.14 3.66
CA VAL A 68 -3.51 -6.22 3.05
C VAL A 68 -4.85 -5.69 2.54
N ALA A 69 -5.49 -4.78 3.28
CA ALA A 69 -6.73 -4.14 2.87
C ALA A 69 -6.54 -3.32 1.60
N MET A 70 -5.48 -2.50 1.50
CA MET A 70 -5.13 -1.77 0.27
C MET A 70 -4.99 -2.71 -0.91
N MET A 71 -4.23 -3.78 -0.75
CA MET A 71 -3.91 -4.70 -1.83
C MET A 71 -5.08 -5.61 -2.24
N ARG A 72 -5.94 -6.00 -1.29
CA ARG A 72 -7.22 -6.65 -1.59
C ARG A 72 -8.19 -5.68 -2.27
N LYS A 73 -8.13 -4.39 -1.91
CA LYS A 73 -8.92 -3.31 -2.52
C LYS A 73 -8.34 -2.87 -3.88
N GLY A 74 -7.10 -3.23 -4.19
CA GLY A 74 -6.43 -3.11 -5.49
C GLY A 74 -6.96 -4.02 -6.59
N SER A 75 -8.20 -4.50 -6.48
CA SER A 75 -8.97 -4.90 -7.67
C SER A 75 -9.52 -3.62 -8.31
N PRO A 76 -9.50 -3.50 -9.66
CA PRO A 76 -9.46 -2.22 -10.37
C PRO A 76 -10.78 -1.45 -10.30
N ASP A 77 -11.04 -0.79 -9.18
CA ASP A 77 -12.07 0.24 -9.03
C ASP A 77 -11.44 1.62 -8.78
N PHE A 78 -10.16 1.78 -9.11
CA PHE A 78 -9.48 3.08 -9.15
C PHE A 78 -10.07 4.05 -10.20
N LEU A 79 -11.13 3.68 -10.93
CA LEU A 79 -12.06 4.59 -11.60
C LEU A 79 -13.47 3.95 -11.60
N PRO A 80 -14.50 4.65 -11.10
CA PRO A 80 -15.06 5.71 -11.92
C PRO A 80 -15.30 7.01 -11.15
N TYR A 81 -14.31 7.91 -11.12
CA TYR A 81 -14.64 9.33 -10.98
C TYR A 81 -15.11 9.90 -12.32
N LYS A 82 -16.28 9.45 -12.78
CA LYS A 82 -17.16 10.34 -13.53
C LYS A 82 -18.64 10.04 -13.27
N HIS A 83 -19.20 11.03 -12.56
CA HIS A 83 -20.59 11.46 -12.48
C HIS A 83 -21.51 10.78 -11.47
N ARG A 84 -21.67 11.50 -10.35
CA ARG A 84 -23.02 11.93 -9.91
C ARG A 84 -23.90 12.25 -11.13
N LYS A 85 -25.02 11.56 -11.27
CA LYS A 85 -26.36 12.14 -11.43
C LYS A 85 -27.40 11.13 -10.98
#